data_AF-A2FZN5-F1
#
_entry.id   AF-A2FZN5-F1
#
_cell.length_a   1.000
_cell.length_b   1.000
_cell.length_c   1.000
_cell.angle_alpha   90.00
_cell.angle_beta   90.00
_cell.angle_gamma   90.00
#
_symmetry.space_group_name_H-M   'P 1'
#
loop_
_entity.id
_entity.type
_entity.pdbx_description
1 polymer ?
#
loop_
_entity_poly.entity_id
_entity_poly.type
_entity_poly.pdbx_seq_one_letter_code
_entity_poly.pdbx_strand_id
1 'polypeptide(L)'
;MSECLKYQKPNKDCMEYAIISHNIDYVTFLMNEHKIKINLNNCGKHKNLESFLVCFDQTDDGDKCFIYSAYFGIASLCEYFLSLGADIDEKDINFFSKSSLEMYINFTKYKYYIIC
;
A
#
# COMPACT_ATOMS: atom_id res chain seq x y z
N MET A 1 -17.87 17.80 4.64
CA MET A 1 -17.87 17.20 3.28
C MET A 1 -19.13 16.34 3.10
N SER A 2 -20.34 16.94 3.08
CA SER A 2 -21.59 16.15 3.03
C SER A 2 -22.64 16.71 2.07
N GLU A 3 -22.59 18.00 1.73
CA GLU A 3 -23.60 18.61 0.87
C GLU A 3 -23.50 18.16 -0.59
N CYS A 4 -22.30 18.11 -1.16
CA CYS A 4 -22.10 17.61 -2.53
C CYS A 4 -22.46 16.12 -2.67
N LEU A 5 -22.28 15.34 -1.61
CA LEU A 5 -22.56 13.91 -1.56
C LEU A 5 -24.06 13.58 -1.55
N LYS A 6 -24.93 14.56 -1.30
CA LYS A 6 -26.38 14.41 -1.45
C LYS A 6 -26.79 14.14 -2.91
N TYR A 7 -25.98 14.58 -3.86
CA TYR A 7 -26.29 14.50 -5.30
C TYR A 7 -25.29 13.65 -6.09
N GLN A 8 -24.05 13.52 -5.62
CA GLN A 8 -23.01 12.76 -6.29
C GLN A 8 -22.63 11.54 -5.47
N LYS A 9 -22.65 10.36 -6.12
CA LYS A 9 -22.17 9.12 -5.51
C LYS A 9 -20.65 9.03 -5.69
N PRO A 10 -19.87 8.90 -4.60
CA PRO A 10 -18.43 8.70 -4.71
C PRO A 10 -18.09 7.47 -5.55
N ASN A 11 -16.96 7.56 -6.26
CA ASN A 11 -16.44 6.50 -7.10
C ASN A 11 -14.96 6.25 -6.79
N LYS A 12 -14.31 5.42 -7.60
CA LYS A 12 -12.89 5.09 -7.43
C LYS A 12 -11.97 6.30 -7.56
N ASP A 13 -12.32 7.28 -8.40
CA ASP A 13 -11.53 8.51 -8.57
C ASP A 13 -11.54 9.33 -7.27
N CYS A 14 -12.68 9.39 -6.57
CA CYS A 14 -12.75 10.01 -5.25
C CYS A 14 -11.77 9.39 -4.25
N MET A 15 -11.62 8.06 -4.27
CA MET A 15 -10.66 7.35 -3.43
C MET A 15 -9.22 7.68 -3.81
N GLU A 16 -8.90 7.72 -5.10
CA GLU A 16 -7.57 8.11 -5.56
C GLU A 16 -7.22 9.53 -5.14
N TYR A 17 -8.13 10.50 -5.31
CA TYR A 17 -7.92 11.87 -4.84
C TYR A 17 -7.80 11.98 -3.32
N ALA A 18 -8.54 11.17 -2.56
CA ALA A 18 -8.41 11.11 -1.10
C ALA A 18 -7.01 10.62 -0.69
N ILE A 19 -6.49 9.60 -1.36
CA ILE A 19 -5.13 9.08 -1.16
C ILE A 19 -4.08 10.13 -1.56
N ILE A 20 -4.23 10.78 -2.72
CA ILE A 20 -3.32 11.84 -3.20
C ILE A 20 -3.25 13.01 -2.22
N SER A 21 -4.39 13.39 -1.63
CA SER A 21 -4.49 14.51 -0.70
C SER A 21 -4.09 14.18 0.73
N HIS A 22 -3.70 12.93 1.03
CA HIS A 22 -3.39 12.47 2.39
C HIS A 22 -4.53 12.74 3.39
N ASN A 23 -5.78 12.64 2.92
CA ASN A 23 -6.96 12.84 3.75
C ASN A 23 -7.50 11.50 4.26
N ILE A 24 -6.93 11.01 5.37
CA ILE A 24 -7.26 9.70 5.93
C ILE A 24 -8.72 9.60 6.40
N ASP A 25 -9.28 10.68 6.93
CA ASP A 25 -10.69 10.74 7.32
C ASP A 25 -11.59 10.51 6.10
N TYR A 26 -11.22 11.07 4.94
CA TYR A 26 -11.99 10.87 3.72
C TYR A 26 -11.75 9.48 3.11
N VAL A 27 -10.52 8.95 3.17
CA VAL A 27 -10.23 7.57 2.75
C VAL A 27 -11.06 6.57 3.56
N THR A 28 -11.04 6.69 4.89
CA THR A 28 -11.80 5.80 5.78
C THR A 28 -13.31 5.97 5.59
N PHE A 29 -13.80 7.20 5.41
CA PHE A 29 -15.20 7.46 5.05
C PHE A 29 -15.60 6.74 3.74
N LEU A 30 -14.81 6.90 2.67
CA LEU A 30 -15.10 6.26 1.37
C LEU A 30 -15.06 4.74 1.46
N MET A 31 -14.14 4.19 2.24
CA MET A 31 -14.03 2.75 2.44
C MET A 31 -15.20 2.19 3.26
N ASN A 32 -15.54 2.84 4.38
CA ASN A 32 -16.52 2.32 5.32
C ASN A 32 -17.96 2.55 4.85
N GLU A 33 -18.28 3.77 4.41
CA GLU A 33 -19.65 4.17 4.06
C GLU A 33 -19.99 3.80 2.61
N HIS A 34 -19.02 3.90 1.70
CA HIS A 34 -19.25 3.65 0.27
C HIS A 34 -18.65 2.33 -0.23
N LYS A 35 -17.96 1.55 0.62
CA LYS A 35 -17.34 0.26 0.29
C LYS A 35 -16.38 0.33 -0.90
N ILE A 36 -15.77 1.50 -1.10
CA ILE A 36 -14.78 1.71 -2.16
C ILE A 36 -13.44 1.18 -1.67
N LYS A 37 -12.87 0.21 -2.38
CA LYS A 37 -11.59 -0.40 -2.01
C LYS A 37 -10.43 0.57 -2.22
N ILE A 38 -9.49 0.54 -1.28
CA ILE A 38 -8.20 1.23 -1.39
C ILE A 38 -7.32 0.48 -2.40
N ASN A 39 -6.57 1.21 -3.22
CA ASN A 39 -5.59 0.64 -4.14
C ASN A 39 -4.18 0.84 -3.58
N LEU A 40 -3.52 -0.25 -3.15
CA LEU A 40 -2.17 -0.23 -2.57
C LEU A 40 -1.13 0.44 -3.48
N ASN A 41 -1.27 0.30 -4.80
CA ASN A 41 -0.41 0.97 -5.77
C ASN A 41 -0.53 2.50 -5.68
N ASN A 42 -1.74 3.02 -5.48
CA ASN A 42 -1.96 4.45 -5.33
C ASN A 42 -1.36 4.94 -4.00
N CYS A 43 -1.50 4.17 -2.92
CA CYS A 43 -0.86 4.50 -1.64
C CYS A 43 0.67 4.59 -1.77
N GLY A 44 1.29 3.60 -2.39
CA GLY A 44 2.73 3.57 -2.63
C GLY A 44 3.21 4.72 -3.52
N LYS A 45 2.56 4.92 -4.68
CA LYS A 45 2.88 6.00 -5.64
C LYS A 45 2.82 7.40 -5.01
N HIS A 46 1.83 7.64 -4.14
CA HIS A 46 1.64 8.93 -3.47
C HIS A 46 2.24 8.98 -2.06
N LYS A 47 3.01 7.95 -1.67
CA LYS A 47 3.68 7.84 -0.37
C LYS A 47 2.73 8.05 0.83
N ASN A 48 1.47 7.68 0.69
CA ASN A 48 0.45 7.80 1.74
C ASN A 48 0.46 6.55 2.62
N LEU A 49 1.27 6.62 3.69
CA LEU A 49 1.50 5.49 4.58
C LEU A 49 0.25 5.17 5.42
N GLU A 50 -0.48 6.19 5.86
CA GLU A 50 -1.69 6.00 6.67
C GLU A 50 -2.77 5.22 5.89
N SER A 51 -3.02 5.59 4.64
CA SER A 51 -3.99 4.89 3.78
C SER A 51 -3.53 3.46 3.45
N PHE A 52 -2.22 3.26 3.32
CA PHE A 52 -1.65 1.93 3.15
C PHE A 52 -1.88 1.05 4.38
N LEU A 53 -1.67 1.57 5.59
CA LEU A 53 -1.90 0.85 6.84
C LEU A 53 -3.40 0.56 7.07
N VAL A 54 -4.29 1.49 6.72
CA VAL A 54 -5.75 1.22 6.72
C VAL A 54 -6.10 0.10 5.75
N CYS A 55 -5.48 0.05 4.56
CA CYS A 55 -5.70 -1.05 3.64
C CYS A 55 -5.21 -2.38 4.21
N PHE A 56 -4.01 -2.41 4.82
CA PHE A 56 -3.44 -3.60 5.44
C PHE A 56 -4.35 -4.18 6.52
N ASP A 57 -4.82 -3.35 7.46
CA ASP A 57 -5.74 -3.72 8.54
C ASP A 57 -7.04 -4.39 8.04
N GLN A 58 -7.46 -4.05 6.82
CA GLN A 58 -8.75 -4.49 6.26
C GLN A 58 -8.63 -5.70 5.33
N THR A 59 -7.50 -5.84 4.63
CA THR A 59 -7.32 -6.91 3.64
C THR A 59 -6.59 -8.13 4.17
N ASP A 60 -5.81 -7.99 5.25
CA ASP A 60 -4.94 -9.03 5.82
C ASP A 60 -4.06 -9.75 4.76
N ASP A 61 -3.76 -9.05 3.66
CA ASP A 61 -3.01 -9.56 2.52
C ASP A 61 -1.54 -9.12 2.67
N GLY A 62 -0.85 -9.81 3.59
CA GLY A 62 0.53 -9.53 3.97
C GLY A 62 1.50 -9.57 2.78
N ASP A 63 1.29 -10.47 1.83
CA ASP A 63 2.14 -10.66 0.67
C ASP A 63 2.10 -9.43 -0.25
N LYS A 64 0.90 -8.95 -0.59
CA LYS A 64 0.77 -7.71 -1.37
C LYS A 64 1.28 -6.51 -0.59
N CYS A 65 1.01 -6.44 0.71
CA CYS A 65 1.49 -5.35 1.54
C CYS A 65 3.02 -5.29 1.57
N PHE A 66 3.73 -6.42 1.65
CA PHE A 66 5.19 -6.42 1.50
C PHE A 66 5.62 -5.82 0.17
N ILE A 67 5.05 -6.27 -0.95
CA ILE A 67 5.45 -5.80 -2.28
C ILE A 67 5.24 -4.28 -2.40
N TYR A 68 4.08 -3.79 -1.96
CA TYR A 68 3.77 -2.37 -2.03
C TYR A 68 4.49 -1.53 -0.96
N SER A 69 4.96 -2.12 0.15
CA SER A 69 5.76 -1.42 1.16
C SER A 69 7.08 -0.88 0.59
N ALA A 70 7.63 -1.55 -0.42
CA ALA A 70 8.82 -1.09 -1.14
C ALA A 70 8.61 0.32 -1.74
N TYR A 71 7.40 0.64 -2.19
CA TYR A 71 7.15 1.98 -2.75
C TYR A 71 7.39 3.10 -1.74
N PHE A 72 7.45 2.85 -0.44
CA PHE A 72 7.74 3.89 0.55
C PHE A 72 9.23 4.20 0.67
N GLY A 73 10.13 3.29 0.29
CA GLY A 73 11.57 3.46 0.49
C GLY A 73 12.00 3.27 1.95
N ILE A 74 11.17 2.60 2.77
CA ILE A 74 11.39 2.41 4.21
C ILE A 74 11.72 0.93 4.46
N ALA A 75 12.99 0.64 4.76
CA ALA A 75 13.45 -0.73 4.96
C ALA A 75 12.75 -1.44 6.12
N SER A 76 12.56 -0.75 7.25
CA SER A 76 11.88 -1.30 8.43
C SER A 76 10.41 -1.64 8.18
N LEU A 77 9.76 -0.99 7.22
CA LEU A 77 8.40 -1.32 6.82
C LEU A 77 8.37 -2.65 6.05
N CYS A 78 9.34 -2.86 5.15
CA CYS A 78 9.51 -4.15 4.47
C CYS A 78 9.85 -5.28 5.46
N GLU A 79 10.74 -5.02 6.42
CA GLU A 79 11.08 -5.96 7.50
C GLU A 79 9.86 -6.35 8.33
N TYR A 80 9.01 -5.38 8.65
CA TYR A 80 7.77 -5.62 9.37
C TYR A 80 6.89 -6.62 8.62
N PHE A 81 6.60 -6.41 7.33
CA PHE A 81 5.76 -7.35 6.58
C PHE A 81 6.42 -8.72 6.36
N LEU A 82 7.74 -8.79 6.21
CA LEU A 82 8.44 -10.09 6.21
C LEU A 82 8.32 -10.82 7.54
N SER A 83 8.39 -10.08 8.66
CA SER A 83 8.25 -10.68 9.99
C SER A 83 6.85 -11.26 10.24
N LEU A 84 5.85 -10.77 9.50
CA LEU A 84 4.49 -11.31 9.52
C LEU A 84 4.32 -12.59 8.68
N GLY A 85 5.38 -13.05 8.02
CA GLY A 85 5.37 -14.30 7.24
C GLY A 85 4.95 -14.13 5.78
N ALA A 86 5.09 -12.92 5.21
CA ALA A 86 4.82 -12.70 3.80
C ALA A 86 5.65 -13.66 2.91
N ASP A 87 4.97 -14.44 2.08
CA ASP A 87 5.55 -15.42 1.15
C ASP A 87 5.25 -14.98 -0.29
N ILE A 88 6.29 -14.81 -1.11
CA ILE A 88 6.15 -14.19 -2.43
C ILE A 88 6.84 -15.05 -3.45
N ASP A 89 6.05 -15.50 -4.41
CA ASP A 89 6.54 -16.23 -5.56
C ASP A 89 7.17 -15.30 -6.61
N GLU A 90 8.11 -15.83 -7.38
CA GLU A 90 8.81 -15.10 -8.44
C GLU A 90 7.84 -14.49 -9.49
N LYS A 91 6.65 -15.09 -9.66
CA LYS A 91 5.62 -14.58 -10.59
C LYS A 91 4.99 -13.28 -10.11
N ASP A 92 4.77 -13.13 -8.81
CA ASP A 92 4.20 -11.92 -8.23
C ASP A 92 5.18 -10.76 -8.40
N ILE A 93 6.47 -10.99 -8.09
CA ILE A 93 7.53 -9.99 -8.24
C ILE A 93 7.61 -9.47 -9.70
N ASN A 94 7.50 -10.36 -10.68
CA ASN A 94 7.53 -10.00 -12.10
C ASN A 94 6.29 -9.21 -12.57
N PHE A 95 5.15 -9.42 -11.92
CA PHE A 95 3.93 -8.65 -12.19
C PHE A 95 4.02 -7.23 -11.63
N PHE A 96 4.60 -7.07 -10.44
CA PHE A 96 4.74 -5.78 -9.77
C PHE A 96 6.06 -5.10 -10.13
N SER A 97 6.11 -4.46 -11.29
CA SER A 97 7.11 -3.49 -11.82
C SER A 97 8.57 -3.51 -11.32
N LYS A 98 9.50 -3.23 -12.25
CA LYS A 98 10.97 -3.13 -12.05
C LYS A 98 11.45 -2.44 -10.75
N SER A 99 10.70 -1.47 -10.22
CA SER A 99 11.01 -0.76 -8.96
C SER A 99 10.93 -1.64 -7.71
N SER A 100 9.97 -2.56 -7.64
CA SER A 100 9.82 -3.51 -6.52
C SER A 100 10.96 -4.54 -6.53
N LEU A 101 11.40 -4.94 -7.71
CA LEU A 101 12.51 -5.87 -7.94
C LEU A 101 13.87 -5.25 -7.58
N GLU A 102 14.14 -4.00 -7.99
CA GLU A 102 15.33 -3.26 -7.58
C GLU A 102 15.39 -3.07 -6.05
N MET A 103 14.24 -2.86 -5.40
CA MET A 103 14.18 -2.72 -3.96
C MET A 103 14.29 -4.06 -3.20
N TYR A 104 13.71 -5.16 -3.70
CA TYR A 104 13.95 -6.51 -3.19
C TYR A 104 15.43 -6.91 -3.32
N ILE A 105 16.06 -6.59 -4.46
CA ILE A 105 17.50 -6.78 -4.66
C ILE A 105 18.29 -5.95 -3.64
N ASN A 106 17.94 -4.68 -3.43
CA ASN A 106 18.59 -3.87 -2.39
C ASN A 106 18.40 -4.49 -1.00
N PHE A 107 17.18 -4.92 -0.67
CA PHE A 107 16.84 -5.53 0.62
C PHE A 107 17.58 -6.86 0.88
N THR A 108 17.61 -7.77 -0.10
CA THR A 108 18.37 -9.03 -0.02
C THR A 108 19.87 -8.79 0.04
N LYS A 109 20.39 -7.74 -0.59
CA LYS A 109 21.80 -7.34 -0.50
C LYS A 109 22.20 -6.92 0.92
N TYR A 110 21.30 -6.24 1.67
CA TYR A 110 21.54 -5.92 3.09
C TYR A 110 21.48 -7.14 4.00
N LYS A 111 20.72 -8.19 3.64
CA LYS A 111 20.71 -9.47 4.38
C LYS A 111 22.08 -10.17 4.37
N TYR A 112 22.86 -10.03 3.30
CA TYR A 112 24.23 -10.56 3.22
C TYR A 112 25.25 -9.73 4.03
N TYR A 113 24.97 -8.48 4.35
CA TYR A 113 25.89 -7.62 5.11
C TYR A 113 25.71 -7.70 6.64
N ILE A 114 24.59 -8.27 7.12
CA ILE A 114 24.27 -8.39 8.56
C ILE A 114 24.66 -9.77 9.13
N ILE A 115 25.12 -10.71 8.29
CA ILE A 115 25.57 -12.06 8.71
C ILE A 115 27.12 -12.18 8.77
N CYS A 116 27.86 -11.08 8.64
CA CYS A 116 29.33 -11.05 8.81
C CYS A 116 29.74 -10.40 10.13
#